data_AF-A0A443PHG5-F1
#
_entry.id   AF-A0A443PHG5-F1
#
_cell.length_a   1.000
_cell.length_b   1.000
_cell.length_c   1.000
_cell.angle_alpha   90.00
_cell.angle_beta   90.00
_cell.angle_gamma   90.00
#
_symmetry.space_group_name_H-M   'P 1'
#
loop_
_entity.id
_entity.type
_entity.pdbx_description
1 polymer ?
#
loop_
_entity_poly.entity_id
_entity_poly.type
_entity_poly.pdbx_seq_one_letter_code
_entity_poly.pdbx_strand_id
1 'polypeptide(L)'
;MAAVSYDADVYRDARPTYPSEWYSMLAARTPCHSLAWDVGTGNGQAAIGIAEHYAQVIATDVSKTLIERAIPHPKVRYIHTPLSLEEEELVSLIGGEGSVDLVTVATAVHWFDLPSFYSVVNRILRKPGGLLAVWSYNGSISIDPTFDSLMKRFKNTTLPFWNPDVHYVTDGYRTLPFPFEGVGLGSEGEPVSLEMHKELSFDGFVGMLRSWSAVNAAKEQGVDLLSEDVVKDFENAWGGSNLIRRVTYEVFMLGCKADLPESEWYSMLAARTPYHSLAWDVGAGNGLAATGPTYSSDWYSMLAARTPCHSLVWDVGTGNGQAAIGIVEHYAQVIATDVSKTQIERAIPHPKVRYIHTPLSLEEEELVSLIGGKGSVDLVTVATAVHWFDLPSFYSVVNRVLRKPGGLLAVWGYNGSVSIDPTFDSLMKRFKNTTLPFWNPNVHYVKDGYRTLPFPFEGVGLGSEGEPVSLEMHKESSFDGFVGMLRSWSAVKAAKEQGVDLLSEDVVKDFECAWGGSDLIRRVTYEVFMLVGTPKSQS
;
A
#
# COMPACT_ATOMS: atom_id res chain seq x y z
N MET A 1 -4.44 3.44 9.02
CA MET A 1 -5.13 4.69 8.63
C MET A 1 -4.67 5.86 9.48
N ALA A 2 -4.67 7.09 8.95
CA ALA A 2 -4.60 8.32 9.76
C ALA A 2 -6.03 8.73 10.15
N ALA A 3 -6.28 9.04 11.42
CA ALA A 3 -7.59 9.47 11.87
C ALA A 3 -7.81 10.94 11.48
N VAL A 4 -8.70 11.19 10.52
CA VAL A 4 -9.20 12.54 10.22
C VAL A 4 -10.37 12.81 11.16
N SER A 5 -10.36 13.97 11.83
CA SER A 5 -11.45 14.38 12.72
C SER A 5 -12.61 14.95 11.90
N TYR A 6 -13.84 14.45 12.13
CA TYR A 6 -15.04 14.91 11.44
C TYR A 6 -16.01 15.57 12.42
N ASP A 7 -16.68 16.65 11.99
CA ASP A 7 -17.91 17.12 12.63
C ASP A 7 -19.08 16.25 12.15
N ALA A 8 -19.53 15.33 13.00
CA ALA A 8 -20.50 14.31 12.64
C ALA A 8 -21.91 14.86 12.32
N ASP A 9 -22.30 16.01 12.87
CA ASP A 9 -23.61 16.61 12.61
C ASP A 9 -23.66 17.24 11.22
N VAL A 10 -22.59 17.97 10.85
CA VAL A 10 -22.39 18.47 9.49
C VAL A 10 -22.27 17.31 8.49
N TYR A 11 -21.57 16.24 8.87
CA TYR A 11 -21.41 15.05 8.03
C TYR A 11 -22.76 14.37 7.71
N ARG A 12 -23.67 14.28 8.68
CA ARG A 12 -24.99 13.66 8.54
C ARG A 12 -25.88 14.39 7.53
N ASP A 13 -26.04 15.69 7.70
CA ASP A 13 -27.06 16.46 6.98
C ASP A 13 -26.64 16.79 5.54
N ALA A 14 -25.35 16.67 5.25
CA ALA A 14 -24.76 17.15 4.01
C ALA A 14 -24.51 16.07 2.94
N ARG A 15 -24.32 14.80 3.33
CA ARG A 15 -23.93 13.74 2.39
C ARG A 15 -25.13 13.28 1.52
N PRO A 16 -24.90 12.86 0.27
CA PRO A 16 -25.93 12.21 -0.55
C PRO A 16 -26.36 10.88 0.07
N THR A 17 -27.66 10.58 0.00
CA THR A 17 -28.19 9.24 0.34
C THR A 17 -28.00 8.34 -0.87
N TYR A 18 -27.57 7.09 -0.67
CA TYR A 18 -27.40 6.13 -1.77
C TYR A 18 -28.76 5.70 -2.37
N PRO A 19 -28.80 5.29 -3.65
CA PRO A 19 -30.04 4.82 -4.27
C PRO A 19 -30.63 3.62 -3.53
N SER A 20 -31.92 3.64 -3.24
CA SER A 20 -32.63 2.52 -2.61
C SER A 20 -32.54 1.23 -3.41
N GLU A 21 -32.48 1.37 -4.73
CA GLU A 21 -32.40 0.30 -5.71
C GLU A 21 -31.14 -0.54 -5.51
N TRP A 22 -30.03 0.07 -5.08
CA TRP A 22 -28.78 -0.65 -4.81
C TRP A 22 -28.95 -1.71 -3.72
N TYR A 23 -29.62 -1.38 -2.62
CA TYR A 23 -29.83 -2.34 -1.54
C TYR A 23 -30.71 -3.50 -1.99
N SER A 24 -31.75 -3.23 -2.78
CA SER A 24 -32.60 -4.27 -3.36
C SER A 24 -31.86 -5.17 -4.35
N MET A 25 -30.95 -4.60 -5.16
CA MET A 25 -30.11 -5.35 -6.11
C MET A 25 -29.11 -6.25 -5.39
N LEU A 26 -28.50 -5.77 -4.31
CA LEU A 26 -27.59 -6.56 -3.47
C LEU A 26 -28.34 -7.70 -2.78
N ALA A 27 -29.49 -7.42 -2.18
CA ALA A 27 -30.32 -8.43 -1.53
C ALA A 27 -30.79 -9.51 -2.52
N ALA A 28 -31.12 -9.14 -3.76
CA ALA A 28 -31.49 -10.11 -4.79
C ALA A 28 -30.34 -11.06 -5.20
N ARG A 29 -29.08 -10.75 -4.83
CA ARG A 29 -27.89 -11.56 -5.15
C ARG A 29 -27.32 -12.33 -3.97
N THR A 30 -27.87 -12.19 -2.77
CA THR A 30 -27.55 -13.07 -1.64
C THR A 30 -28.67 -14.10 -1.42
N PRO A 31 -28.34 -15.39 -1.23
CA PRO A 31 -29.35 -16.44 -0.99
C PRO A 31 -29.93 -16.41 0.42
N CYS A 32 -29.26 -15.70 1.33
CA CYS A 32 -29.64 -15.53 2.73
C CYS A 32 -29.55 -14.04 3.10
N HIS A 33 -30.33 -13.63 4.10
CA HIS A 33 -30.44 -12.24 4.56
C HIS A 33 -30.37 -12.15 6.09
N SER A 34 -29.57 -13.01 6.72
CA SER A 34 -29.44 -13.08 8.17
C SER A 34 -28.54 -11.96 8.72
N LEU A 35 -27.36 -11.79 8.13
CA LEU A 35 -26.35 -10.89 8.67
C LEU A 35 -25.61 -10.15 7.55
N ALA A 36 -25.55 -8.83 7.66
CA ALA A 36 -24.66 -8.00 6.86
C ALA A 36 -23.61 -7.28 7.73
N TRP A 37 -22.46 -7.00 7.15
CA TRP A 37 -21.41 -6.16 7.73
C TRP A 37 -21.17 -4.92 6.88
N ASP A 38 -21.41 -3.74 7.44
CA ASP A 38 -21.08 -2.46 6.83
C ASP A 38 -19.80 -1.89 7.46
N VAL A 39 -18.69 -1.90 6.72
CA VAL A 39 -17.36 -1.50 7.22
C VAL A 39 -17.00 -0.09 6.74
N GLY A 40 -16.46 0.72 7.66
CA GLY A 40 -16.31 2.16 7.42
C GLY A 40 -17.68 2.85 7.35
N THR A 41 -18.61 2.45 8.22
CA THR A 41 -20.02 2.84 8.20
C THR A 41 -20.25 4.34 8.47
N GLY A 42 -19.26 5.02 9.05
CA GLY A 42 -19.40 6.37 9.56
C GLY A 42 -20.54 6.47 10.58
N ASN A 43 -21.59 7.22 10.24
CA ASN A 43 -22.79 7.39 11.07
C ASN A 43 -23.94 6.44 10.69
N GLY A 44 -23.72 5.44 9.83
CA GLY A 44 -24.69 4.37 9.53
C GLY A 44 -25.60 4.60 8.32
N GLN A 45 -25.28 5.54 7.43
CA GLN A 45 -26.12 5.85 6.27
C GLN A 45 -26.37 4.63 5.37
N ALA A 46 -25.34 3.84 5.07
CA ALA A 46 -25.48 2.60 4.30
C ALA A 46 -26.10 1.48 5.14
N ALA A 47 -25.62 1.29 6.37
CA ALA A 47 -26.13 0.29 7.30
C ALA A 47 -27.66 0.31 7.47
N ILE A 48 -28.29 1.49 7.51
CA ILE A 48 -29.74 1.61 7.63
C ILE A 48 -30.47 1.10 6.37
N GLY A 49 -30.01 1.49 5.17
CA GLY A 49 -30.60 1.00 3.93
C GLY A 49 -30.45 -0.52 3.78
N ILE A 50 -29.32 -1.07 4.23
CA ILE A 50 -29.09 -2.53 4.26
C ILE A 50 -30.05 -3.21 5.26
N ALA A 51 -30.31 -2.59 6.41
CA ALA A 51 -31.20 -3.14 7.44
C ALA A 51 -32.67 -3.26 7.02
N GLU A 52 -33.07 -2.63 5.90
CA GLU A 52 -34.38 -2.87 5.29
C GLU A 52 -34.49 -4.29 4.71
N HIS A 53 -33.37 -4.87 4.28
CA HIS A 53 -33.31 -6.18 3.61
C HIS A 53 -32.74 -7.30 4.48
N TYR A 54 -31.82 -7.00 5.40
CA TYR A 54 -31.16 -7.99 6.27
C TYR A 54 -31.73 -7.97 7.69
N ALA A 55 -31.72 -9.14 8.35
CA ALA A 55 -32.26 -9.28 9.70
C ALA A 55 -31.41 -8.54 10.74
N GLN A 56 -30.09 -8.52 10.56
CA GLN A 56 -29.13 -7.78 11.38
C GLN A 56 -28.03 -7.18 10.51
N VAL A 57 -27.55 -6.00 10.92
CA VAL A 57 -26.39 -5.34 10.35
C VAL A 57 -25.41 -5.04 11.48
N ILE A 58 -24.16 -5.48 11.34
CA ILE A 58 -23.06 -4.99 12.15
C ILE A 58 -22.40 -3.87 11.37
N ALA A 59 -22.25 -2.71 11.99
CA ALA A 59 -21.77 -1.50 11.35
C ALA A 59 -20.52 -1.03 12.10
N THR A 60 -19.36 -1.05 11.44
CA THR A 60 -18.07 -0.77 12.09
C THR A 60 -17.37 0.45 11.51
N ASP A 61 -16.67 1.18 12.39
CA ASP A 61 -15.83 2.29 11.99
C ASP A 61 -14.65 2.44 12.95
N VAL A 62 -13.54 3.00 12.46
CA VAL A 62 -12.40 3.39 13.29
C VAL A 62 -12.63 4.69 14.05
N SER A 63 -13.62 5.48 13.65
CA SER A 63 -13.99 6.72 14.32
C SER A 63 -15.01 6.45 15.42
N LYS A 64 -14.52 6.41 16.65
CA LYS A 64 -15.38 6.33 17.85
C LYS A 64 -16.46 7.42 17.87
N THR A 65 -16.12 8.65 17.47
CA THR A 65 -17.06 9.78 17.46
C THR A 65 -18.18 9.61 16.45
N LEU A 66 -17.92 9.02 15.28
CA LEU A 66 -18.96 8.73 14.29
C LEU A 66 -19.89 7.62 14.79
N ILE A 67 -19.34 6.57 15.41
CA ILE A 67 -20.12 5.49 16.02
C ILE A 67 -21.02 5.98 17.16
N GLU A 68 -20.51 6.84 18.05
CA GLU A 68 -21.30 7.41 19.16
C GLU A 68 -22.45 8.30 18.67
N ARG A 69 -22.33 8.87 17.47
CA ARG A 69 -23.35 9.73 16.84
C ARG A 69 -24.09 9.03 15.68
N ALA A 70 -23.95 7.71 15.56
CA ALA A 70 -24.58 6.94 14.52
C ALA A 70 -26.11 6.96 14.66
N ILE A 71 -26.80 6.86 13.54
CA ILE A 71 -28.26 6.95 13.48
C ILE A 71 -28.85 5.68 14.11
N PRO A 72 -29.63 5.77 15.21
CA PRO A 72 -30.15 4.59 15.89
C PRO A 72 -31.08 3.79 14.99
N HIS A 73 -30.90 2.47 14.92
CA HIS A 73 -31.77 1.56 14.19
C HIS A 73 -31.86 0.20 14.89
N PRO A 74 -33.06 -0.38 15.06
CA PRO A 74 -33.25 -1.60 15.88
C PRO A 74 -32.55 -2.84 15.34
N LYS A 75 -32.18 -2.86 14.06
CA LYS A 75 -31.45 -3.96 13.43
C LYS A 75 -29.96 -3.68 13.20
N VAL A 76 -29.47 -2.48 13.53
CA VAL A 76 -28.07 -2.11 13.31
C VAL A 76 -27.33 -2.06 14.64
N ARG A 77 -26.24 -2.82 14.75
CA ARG A 77 -25.31 -2.77 15.87
C ARG A 77 -24.05 -2.03 15.46
N TYR A 78 -23.87 -0.83 16.00
CA TYR A 78 -22.67 -0.02 15.76
C TYR A 78 -21.53 -0.42 16.69
N ILE A 79 -20.34 -0.64 16.15
CA ILE A 79 -19.17 -1.07 16.90
C ILE A 79 -17.94 -0.27 16.48
N HIS A 80 -17.25 0.31 17.45
CA HIS A 80 -15.96 0.95 17.22
C HIS A 80 -14.88 -0.13 17.09
N THR A 81 -14.20 -0.18 15.95
CA THR A 81 -13.12 -1.14 15.66
C THR A 81 -11.83 -0.36 15.46
N PRO A 82 -11.00 -0.15 16.50
CA PRO A 82 -9.76 0.62 16.35
C PRO A 82 -8.76 -0.11 15.45
N LEU A 83 -7.79 0.63 14.90
CA LEU A 83 -6.74 0.07 14.03
C LEU A 83 -5.83 -0.96 14.71
N SER A 84 -5.81 -0.99 16.04
CA SER A 84 -5.07 -1.97 16.83
C SER A 84 -5.86 -3.25 17.12
N LEU A 85 -7.08 -3.38 16.57
CA LEU A 85 -7.88 -4.58 16.73
C LEU A 85 -7.30 -5.69 15.85
N GLU A 86 -6.97 -6.82 16.46
CA GLU A 86 -6.40 -7.97 15.75
C GLU A 86 -7.45 -8.63 14.84
N GLU A 87 -6.98 -9.29 13.78
CA GLU A 87 -7.84 -9.87 12.75
C GLU A 87 -8.80 -10.93 13.32
N GLU A 88 -8.29 -11.84 14.15
CA GLU A 88 -9.08 -12.89 14.80
C GLU A 88 -10.18 -12.32 15.70
N GLU A 89 -9.87 -11.23 16.39
CA GLU A 89 -10.83 -10.53 17.23
C GLU A 89 -11.91 -9.87 16.38
N LEU A 90 -11.54 -9.22 15.27
CA LEU A 90 -12.48 -8.67 14.30
C LEU A 90 -13.40 -9.75 13.72
N VAL A 91 -12.84 -10.87 13.24
CA VAL A 91 -13.63 -11.99 12.70
C VAL A 91 -14.65 -12.49 13.73
N SER A 92 -14.22 -12.71 14.97
CA SER A 92 -15.12 -13.12 16.05
C SER A 92 -16.19 -12.08 16.38
N LEU A 93 -15.84 -10.80 16.31
CA LEU A 93 -16.74 -9.68 16.62
C LEU A 93 -17.86 -9.53 15.58
N ILE A 94 -17.56 -9.76 14.30
CA ILE A 94 -18.54 -9.68 13.21
C ILE A 94 -19.46 -10.90 13.19
N GLY A 95 -19.02 -12.08 13.62
CA GLY A 95 -19.89 -13.26 13.68
C GLY A 95 -19.20 -14.60 13.42
N GLY A 96 -17.88 -14.60 13.22
CA GLY A 96 -17.10 -15.77 12.88
C GLY A 96 -17.05 -16.06 11.38
N GLU A 97 -16.29 -17.09 11.03
CA GLU A 97 -16.08 -17.50 9.65
C GLU A 97 -17.37 -18.02 8.99
N GLY A 98 -17.58 -17.69 7.71
CA GLY A 98 -18.73 -18.13 6.93
C GLY A 98 -20.11 -17.64 7.41
N SER A 99 -20.16 -16.64 8.29
CA SER A 99 -21.40 -16.20 8.95
C SER A 99 -22.14 -15.09 8.20
N VAL A 100 -21.42 -14.28 7.41
CA VAL A 100 -21.92 -13.01 6.84
C VAL A 100 -22.45 -13.21 5.43
N ASP A 101 -23.67 -12.75 5.17
CA ASP A 101 -24.31 -12.86 3.85
C ASP A 101 -23.88 -11.73 2.89
N LEU A 102 -23.65 -10.52 3.43
CA LEU A 102 -23.28 -9.34 2.67
C LEU A 102 -22.21 -8.52 3.44
N VAL A 103 -21.11 -8.17 2.77
CA VAL A 103 -20.17 -7.15 3.22
C VAL A 103 -20.30 -5.92 2.33
N THR A 104 -20.41 -4.74 2.92
CA THR A 104 -20.51 -3.47 2.21
C THR A 104 -19.44 -2.49 2.62
N VAL A 105 -18.91 -1.76 1.63
CA VAL A 105 -18.04 -0.60 1.86
C VAL A 105 -18.59 0.60 1.10
N ALA A 106 -19.19 1.53 1.83
CA ALA A 106 -19.80 2.72 1.25
C ALA A 106 -18.84 3.91 1.37
N THR A 107 -18.14 4.25 0.29
CA THR A 107 -17.20 5.39 0.16
C THR A 107 -15.88 5.28 0.97
N ALA A 108 -15.65 4.21 1.72
CA ALA A 108 -14.49 4.10 2.63
C ALA A 108 -13.31 3.26 2.08
N VAL A 109 -13.48 2.52 0.99
CA VAL A 109 -12.52 1.46 0.59
C VAL A 109 -11.09 1.96 0.32
N HIS A 110 -10.96 3.21 -0.14
CA HIS A 110 -9.67 3.85 -0.40
C HIS A 110 -8.84 4.14 0.87
N TRP A 111 -9.40 3.97 2.06
CA TRP A 111 -8.65 4.07 3.31
C TRP A 111 -8.07 2.72 3.76
N PHE A 112 -8.47 1.61 3.13
CA PHE A 112 -8.20 0.28 3.65
C PHE A 112 -6.88 -0.28 3.13
N ASP A 113 -6.23 -1.11 3.95
CA ASP A 113 -5.26 -2.06 3.45
C ASP A 113 -6.02 -3.17 2.72
N LEU A 114 -6.08 -3.09 1.39
CA LEU A 114 -6.93 -3.97 0.57
C LEU A 114 -6.60 -5.45 0.76
N PRO A 115 -5.32 -5.90 0.81
CA PRO A 115 -5.00 -7.30 1.03
C PRO A 115 -5.54 -7.84 2.36
N SER A 116 -5.30 -7.16 3.48
CA SER A 116 -5.80 -7.60 4.79
C SER A 116 -7.32 -7.54 4.86
N PHE A 117 -7.92 -6.47 4.31
CA PHE A 117 -9.38 -6.34 4.25
C PHE A 117 -10.01 -7.50 3.49
N TYR A 118 -9.51 -7.81 2.30
CA TYR A 118 -10.03 -8.90 1.47
C TYR A 118 -9.79 -10.28 2.09
N SER A 119 -8.70 -10.48 2.84
CA SER A 119 -8.47 -11.68 3.65
C SER A 119 -9.62 -11.90 4.64
N VAL A 120 -9.94 -10.87 5.44
CA VAL A 120 -11.05 -10.91 6.40
C VAL A 120 -12.38 -11.18 5.71
N VAL A 121 -12.66 -10.45 4.63
CA VAL A 121 -13.89 -10.63 3.85
C VAL A 121 -14.04 -12.06 3.35
N ASN A 122 -12.97 -12.65 2.84
CA ASN A 122 -12.99 -14.02 2.34
C ASN A 122 -13.24 -15.06 3.45
N ARG A 123 -12.80 -14.79 4.69
CA ARG A 123 -13.02 -15.67 5.85
C ARG A 123 -14.44 -15.59 6.37
N ILE A 124 -14.99 -14.38 6.51
CA ILE A 124 -16.30 -14.17 7.15
C ILE A 124 -17.49 -14.39 6.20
N LEU A 125 -17.30 -14.21 4.89
CA LEU A 125 -18.39 -14.35 3.93
C LEU A 125 -18.87 -15.79 3.86
N ARG A 126 -20.19 -15.95 3.85
CA ARG A 126 -20.87 -17.23 3.74
C ARG A 126 -20.50 -17.90 2.42
N LYS A 127 -20.14 -19.19 2.50
CA LYS A 127 -19.81 -20.01 1.33
C LYS A 127 -20.80 -21.17 1.19
N PRO A 128 -21.45 -21.36 0.03
CA PRO A 128 -21.43 -20.47 -1.14
C PRO A 128 -22.38 -19.25 -0.97
N GLY A 129 -22.13 -18.19 -1.74
CA GLY A 129 -23.13 -17.16 -2.03
C GLY A 129 -23.08 -15.88 -1.19
N GLY A 130 -22.07 -15.69 -0.36
CA GLY A 130 -21.75 -14.42 0.27
C GLY A 130 -21.27 -13.39 -0.75
N LEU A 131 -21.63 -12.12 -0.52
CA LEU A 131 -21.38 -11.02 -1.45
C LEU A 131 -20.53 -9.92 -0.80
N LEU A 132 -19.50 -9.45 -1.50
CA LEU A 132 -18.84 -8.17 -1.20
C LEU A 132 -19.32 -7.13 -2.20
N ALA A 133 -19.70 -5.96 -1.71
CA ALA A 133 -20.03 -4.80 -2.54
C ALA A 133 -19.31 -3.55 -2.03
N VAL A 134 -18.60 -2.87 -2.93
CA VAL A 134 -17.98 -1.58 -2.67
C VAL A 134 -18.58 -0.55 -3.62
N TRP A 135 -18.91 0.62 -3.10
CA TRP A 135 -19.47 1.69 -3.92
C TRP A 135 -19.01 3.06 -3.45
N SER A 136 -19.15 4.04 -4.33
CA SER A 136 -18.93 5.44 -4.01
C SER A 136 -19.67 6.33 -5.03
N TYR A 137 -19.42 7.63 -4.92
CA TYR A 137 -19.75 8.63 -5.91
C TYR A 137 -18.51 9.48 -6.18
N ASN A 138 -18.38 10.01 -7.40
CA ASN A 138 -17.15 10.68 -7.87
C ASN A 138 -16.89 12.05 -7.20
N GLY A 139 -17.70 12.39 -6.18
CA GLY A 139 -17.70 13.67 -5.47
C GLY A 139 -17.99 14.87 -6.37
N SER A 140 -18.33 14.68 -7.66
CA SER A 140 -18.71 15.73 -8.60
C SER A 140 -20.23 15.81 -8.60
N ILE A 141 -20.76 16.96 -8.21
CA ILE A 141 -22.13 17.31 -8.60
C ILE A 141 -22.08 18.00 -9.95
N SER A 142 -23.00 17.61 -10.84
CA SER A 142 -23.28 18.35 -12.06
C SER A 142 -24.64 19.04 -11.94
N ILE A 143 -24.67 20.30 -12.35
CA ILE A 143 -25.89 21.12 -12.36
C ILE A 143 -26.04 21.82 -13.71
N ASP A 144 -25.03 22.62 -14.09
CA ASP A 144 -24.95 23.32 -15.36
C ASP A 144 -23.49 23.73 -15.65
N PRO A 145 -23.12 24.07 -16.91
CA PRO A 145 -21.73 24.30 -17.28
C PRO A 145 -21.01 25.39 -16.47
N THR A 146 -21.74 26.41 -15.99
CA THR A 146 -21.17 27.51 -15.21
C THR A 146 -20.78 27.01 -13.83
N PHE A 147 -21.71 26.35 -13.15
CA PHE A 147 -21.48 25.76 -11.85
C PHE A 147 -20.40 24.67 -11.90
N ASP A 148 -20.46 23.79 -12.90
CA ASP A 148 -19.56 22.65 -13.07
C ASP A 148 -18.11 23.12 -13.28
N SER A 149 -17.92 24.23 -14.00
CA SER A 149 -16.60 24.86 -14.18
C SER A 149 -16.03 25.44 -12.88
N LEU A 150 -16.88 26.03 -12.03
CA LEU A 150 -16.47 26.50 -10.70
C LEU A 150 -16.13 25.32 -9.78
N MET A 151 -16.97 24.29 -9.76
CA MET A 151 -16.73 23.06 -9.00
C MET A 151 -15.40 22.42 -9.38
N LYS A 152 -15.09 22.32 -10.68
CA LYS A 152 -13.81 21.78 -11.16
C LYS A 152 -12.61 22.59 -10.65
N ARG A 153 -12.69 23.92 -10.68
CA ARG A 153 -11.62 24.79 -10.16
C ARG A 153 -11.42 24.61 -8.66
N PHE A 154 -12.51 24.56 -7.89
CA PHE A 154 -12.45 24.29 -6.46
C PHE A 154 -11.86 22.91 -6.15
N LYS A 155 -12.28 21.86 -6.87
CA LYS A 155 -11.68 20.52 -6.71
C LYS A 155 -10.16 20.53 -6.89
N ASN A 156 -9.65 21.26 -7.87
CA ASN A 156 -8.21 21.37 -8.08
C ASN A 156 -7.48 21.98 -6.86
N THR A 157 -8.10 22.90 -6.11
CA THR A 157 -7.48 23.47 -4.90
C THR A 157 -7.44 22.48 -3.74
N THR A 158 -8.33 21.47 -3.75
CA THR A 158 -8.36 20.41 -2.74
C THR A 158 -7.33 19.31 -2.95
N LEU A 159 -6.79 19.16 -4.17
CA LEU A 159 -5.87 18.09 -4.57
C LEU A 159 -4.70 17.84 -3.58
N PRO A 160 -4.01 18.87 -3.06
CA PRO A 160 -2.88 18.66 -2.16
C PRO A 160 -3.24 18.05 -0.79
N PHE A 161 -4.53 18.06 -0.43
CA PHE A 161 -4.99 17.68 0.92
C PHE A 161 -5.71 16.34 0.96
N TRP A 162 -5.88 15.67 -0.18
CA TRP A 162 -6.47 14.34 -0.22
C TRP A 162 -5.48 13.25 0.19
N ASN A 163 -6.03 12.15 0.70
CA ASN A 163 -5.29 10.88 0.75
C ASN A 163 -4.89 10.49 -0.70
N PRO A 164 -3.63 10.12 -0.98
CA PRO A 164 -3.20 9.61 -2.29
C PRO A 164 -4.14 8.54 -2.88
N ASP A 165 -4.67 7.64 -2.05
CA ASP A 165 -5.55 6.55 -2.47
C ASP A 165 -6.97 7.02 -2.85
N VAL A 166 -7.32 8.29 -2.65
CA VAL A 166 -8.59 8.86 -3.13
C VAL A 166 -8.74 8.71 -4.66
N HIS A 167 -7.63 8.53 -5.39
CA HIS A 167 -7.63 8.36 -6.83
C HIS A 167 -8.58 7.23 -7.27
N TYR A 168 -8.69 6.14 -6.49
CA TYR A 168 -9.64 5.07 -6.75
C TYR A 168 -11.08 5.58 -6.81
N VAL A 169 -11.47 6.48 -5.90
CA VAL A 169 -12.81 7.08 -5.90
C VAL A 169 -12.96 8.09 -7.04
N THR A 170 -11.96 8.93 -7.29
CA THR A 170 -12.06 9.96 -8.35
C THR A 170 -12.11 9.37 -9.75
N ASP A 171 -11.54 8.18 -9.94
CA ASP A 171 -11.57 7.41 -11.20
C ASP A 171 -12.74 6.41 -11.25
N GLY A 172 -13.72 6.52 -10.34
CA GLY A 172 -14.92 5.70 -10.39
C GLY A 172 -14.72 4.22 -10.04
N TYR A 173 -13.65 3.87 -9.31
CA TYR A 173 -13.18 2.51 -9.07
C TYR A 173 -12.70 1.72 -10.30
N ARG A 174 -12.46 2.37 -11.45
CA ARG A 174 -11.89 1.69 -12.63
C ARG A 174 -10.51 1.09 -12.35
N THR A 175 -9.71 1.77 -11.53
CA THR A 175 -8.36 1.32 -11.15
C THR A 175 -8.30 0.60 -9.80
N LEU A 176 -9.42 0.43 -9.09
CA LEU A 176 -9.45 -0.26 -7.81
C LEU A 176 -9.13 -1.76 -8.01
N PRO A 177 -8.08 -2.31 -7.37
CA PRO A 177 -7.81 -3.74 -7.40
C PRO A 177 -8.99 -4.47 -6.76
N PHE A 178 -9.68 -5.30 -7.53
CA PHE A 178 -10.91 -5.94 -7.07
C PHE A 178 -10.97 -7.38 -7.58
N PRO A 179 -10.11 -8.27 -7.04
CA PRO A 179 -9.77 -9.55 -7.64
C PRO A 179 -10.82 -10.63 -7.36
N PHE A 180 -12.10 -10.33 -7.59
CA PHE A 180 -13.22 -11.23 -7.31
C PHE A 180 -14.11 -11.39 -8.55
N GLU A 181 -14.82 -12.52 -8.62
CA GLU A 181 -15.76 -12.78 -9.70
C GLU A 181 -16.99 -11.86 -9.57
N GLY A 182 -17.18 -10.99 -10.57
CA GLY A 182 -18.29 -10.04 -10.60
C GLY A 182 -19.65 -10.74 -10.65
N VAL A 183 -20.65 -10.17 -9.98
CA VAL A 183 -22.03 -10.69 -9.99
C VAL A 183 -22.95 -9.96 -10.97
N GLY A 184 -22.40 -9.26 -11.96
CA GLY A 184 -23.18 -8.35 -12.81
C GLY A 184 -23.63 -7.08 -12.09
N LEU A 185 -22.90 -6.70 -11.03
CA LEU A 185 -22.98 -5.41 -10.34
C LEU A 185 -21.62 -4.70 -10.41
N GLY A 186 -21.03 -4.71 -11.61
CA GLY A 186 -19.65 -4.30 -11.85
C GLY A 186 -18.62 -5.41 -11.58
N SER A 187 -17.44 -5.24 -12.15
CA SER A 187 -16.24 -6.05 -11.92
C SER A 187 -15.00 -5.18 -12.02
N GLU A 188 -13.84 -5.67 -11.58
CA GLU A 188 -12.54 -4.98 -11.73
C GLU A 188 -12.39 -4.35 -13.14
N GLY A 189 -12.01 -3.06 -13.18
CA GLY A 189 -11.93 -2.28 -14.43
C GLY A 189 -13.25 -1.72 -14.95
N GLU A 190 -14.37 -2.40 -14.69
CA GLU A 190 -15.69 -2.15 -15.28
C GLU A 190 -16.77 -1.99 -14.19
N PRO A 191 -16.74 -0.88 -13.42
CA PRO A 191 -17.75 -0.58 -12.41
C PRO A 191 -19.11 -0.30 -13.04
N VAL A 192 -20.20 -0.75 -12.40
CA VAL A 192 -21.55 -0.34 -12.81
C VAL A 192 -21.80 1.07 -12.31
N SER A 193 -22.21 1.98 -13.19
CA SER A 193 -22.46 3.38 -12.87
C SER A 193 -23.92 3.74 -13.12
N LEU A 194 -24.49 4.57 -12.25
CA LEU A 194 -25.84 5.11 -12.38
C LEU A 194 -25.81 6.62 -12.13
N GLU A 195 -26.72 7.34 -12.78
CA GLU A 195 -27.00 8.72 -12.41
C GLU A 195 -28.01 8.75 -11.26
N MET A 196 -27.68 9.49 -10.22
CA MET A 196 -28.56 9.76 -9.10
C MET A 196 -28.90 11.24 -9.07
N HIS A 197 -30.18 11.57 -8.95
CA HIS A 197 -30.63 12.94 -8.81
C HIS A 197 -31.05 13.23 -7.38
N LYS A 198 -30.66 14.38 -6.86
CA LYS A 198 -31.07 14.86 -5.53
C LYS A 198 -31.47 16.32 -5.60
N GLU A 199 -32.54 16.70 -4.91
CA GLU A 199 -32.83 18.09 -4.62
C GLU A 199 -31.94 18.55 -3.46
N LEU A 200 -31.16 19.59 -3.68
CA LEU A 200 -30.18 20.09 -2.73
C LEU A 200 -30.38 21.59 -2.53
N SER A 201 -30.36 22.05 -1.27
CA SER A 201 -30.28 23.48 -0.94
C SER A 201 -28.84 23.97 -1.05
N PHE A 202 -28.64 25.27 -1.18
CA PHE A 202 -27.29 25.84 -1.18
C PHE A 202 -26.53 25.54 0.12
N ASP A 203 -27.20 25.66 1.28
CA ASP A 203 -26.59 25.33 2.58
C ASP A 203 -26.20 23.85 2.67
N GLY A 204 -27.02 22.95 2.12
CA GLY A 204 -26.71 21.53 2.05
C GLY A 204 -25.49 21.26 1.17
N PHE A 205 -25.37 21.98 0.05
CA PHE A 205 -24.20 21.93 -0.82
C PHE A 205 -22.92 22.41 -0.12
N VAL A 206 -22.96 23.55 0.57
CA VAL A 206 -21.80 24.07 1.30
C VAL A 206 -21.44 23.14 2.47
N GLY A 207 -22.43 22.61 3.17
CA GLY A 207 -22.25 21.57 4.19
C GLY A 207 -21.53 20.35 3.62
N MET A 208 -21.85 19.96 2.38
CA MET A 208 -21.24 18.79 1.74
C MET A 208 -19.75 19.03 1.51
N LEU A 209 -19.38 20.20 0.98
CA LEU A 209 -17.98 20.55 0.81
C LEU A 209 -17.22 20.59 2.13
N ARG A 210 -17.84 21.12 3.21
CA ARG A 210 -17.25 21.12 4.56
C ARG A 210 -17.00 19.71 5.11
N SER A 211 -17.78 18.72 4.67
CA SER A 211 -17.62 17.32 5.08
C SER A 211 -16.49 16.57 4.36
N TRP A 212 -15.86 17.18 3.34
CA TRP A 212 -14.78 16.53 2.60
C TRP A 212 -13.52 16.41 3.46
N SER A 213 -12.86 15.25 3.41
CA SER A 213 -11.63 15.01 4.17
C SER A 213 -10.52 15.99 3.78
N ALA A 214 -10.38 16.32 2.49
CA ALA A 214 -9.41 17.33 2.03
C ALA A 214 -9.69 18.73 2.57
N VAL A 215 -10.97 19.12 2.72
CA VAL A 215 -11.33 20.44 3.28
C VAL A 215 -11.00 20.49 4.77
N ASN A 216 -11.28 19.41 5.51
CA ASN A 216 -10.91 19.33 6.93
C ASN A 216 -9.38 19.28 7.11
N ALA A 217 -8.66 18.48 6.31
CA ALA A 217 -7.20 18.41 6.34
C ALA A 217 -6.54 19.76 6.00
N ALA A 218 -7.06 20.50 5.02
CA ALA A 218 -6.59 21.84 4.72
C ALA A 218 -6.80 22.80 5.90
N LYS A 219 -7.98 22.74 6.52
CA LYS A 219 -8.31 23.57 7.69
C LYS A 219 -7.42 23.27 8.89
N GLU A 220 -7.11 22.00 9.14
CA GLU A 220 -6.15 21.57 10.17
C GLU A 220 -4.73 22.11 9.91
N GLN A 221 -4.39 22.32 8.63
CA GLN A 221 -3.13 22.95 8.19
C GLN A 221 -3.21 24.49 8.13
N GLY A 222 -4.31 25.10 8.61
CA GLY A 222 -4.50 26.55 8.62
C GLY A 222 -4.91 27.14 7.27
N VAL A 223 -5.30 26.31 6.29
CA VAL A 223 -5.76 26.73 4.96
C VAL A 223 -7.29 26.67 4.92
N ASP A 224 -7.94 27.83 4.80
CA ASP A 224 -9.39 27.90 4.58
C ASP A 224 -9.73 27.83 3.09
N LEU A 225 -10.05 26.63 2.61
CA LEU A 225 -10.47 26.41 1.21
C LEU A 225 -11.88 26.94 0.93
N LEU A 226 -12.71 27.11 1.96
CA LEU A 226 -14.11 27.57 1.84
C LEU A 226 -14.26 28.97 2.45
N SER A 227 -13.38 29.89 2.05
CA SER A 227 -13.45 31.29 2.46
C SER A 227 -14.78 31.93 2.07
N GLU A 228 -15.12 33.06 2.71
CA GLU A 228 -16.36 33.79 2.41
C GLU A 228 -16.50 34.13 0.92
N ASP A 229 -15.40 34.51 0.26
CA ASP A 229 -15.39 34.81 -1.17
C ASP A 229 -15.69 33.56 -2.02
N VAL A 230 -15.10 32.41 -1.69
CA VAL A 230 -15.35 31.15 -2.40
C VAL A 230 -16.80 30.71 -2.23
N VAL A 231 -17.34 30.80 -1.01
CA VAL A 231 -18.75 30.48 -0.75
C VAL A 231 -19.67 31.42 -1.52
N LYS A 232 -19.36 32.71 -1.59
CA LYS A 232 -20.13 33.69 -2.35
C LYS A 232 -20.08 33.45 -3.86
N ASP A 233 -18.92 33.05 -4.40
CA ASP A 233 -18.81 32.63 -5.80
C ASP A 233 -19.71 31.44 -6.11
N PHE A 234 -19.75 30.46 -5.21
CA PHE A 234 -20.66 29.33 -5.31
C PHE A 234 -22.13 29.76 -5.18
N GLU A 235 -22.47 30.69 -4.28
CA GLU A 235 -23.85 31.19 -4.13
C GLU A 235 -24.34 31.88 -5.41
N ASN A 236 -23.47 32.71 -6.00
CA ASN A 236 -23.76 33.39 -7.27
C ASN A 236 -23.97 32.38 -8.40
N ALA A 237 -23.10 31.37 -8.52
CA ALA A 237 -23.25 30.30 -9.51
C ALA A 237 -24.46 29.39 -9.23
N TRP A 238 -24.87 29.27 -7.96
CA TRP A 238 -26.07 28.55 -7.56
C TRP A 238 -27.35 29.31 -7.92
N GLY A 239 -27.29 30.63 -8.11
CA GLY A 239 -28.45 31.49 -8.35
C GLY A 239 -29.10 32.01 -7.06
N GLY A 240 -28.39 31.98 -5.94
CA GLY A 240 -28.82 32.47 -4.62
C GLY A 240 -29.08 31.36 -3.60
N SER A 241 -28.80 31.64 -2.32
CA SER A 241 -28.87 30.69 -1.20
C SER A 241 -30.24 30.04 -0.97
N ASN A 242 -31.33 30.72 -1.33
CA ASN A 242 -32.70 30.21 -1.14
C ASN A 242 -33.15 29.19 -2.21
N LEU A 243 -32.35 28.98 -3.27
CA LEU A 243 -32.74 28.10 -4.37
C LEU A 243 -32.42 26.64 -4.03
N ILE A 244 -33.40 25.77 -4.20
CA ILE A 244 -33.21 24.32 -4.23
C ILE A 244 -32.94 23.93 -5.69
N ARG A 245 -31.83 23.23 -5.93
CA ARG A 245 -31.48 22.74 -7.27
C ARG A 245 -31.47 21.23 -7.31
N ARG A 246 -31.92 20.68 -8.44
CA ARG A 246 -31.70 19.29 -8.78
C ARG A 246 -30.25 19.14 -9.21
N VAL A 247 -29.48 18.35 -8.47
CA VAL A 247 -28.10 18.02 -8.76
C VAL A 247 -28.00 16.56 -9.19
N THR A 248 -27.07 16.26 -10.09
CA THR A 248 -26.79 14.90 -10.53
C THR A 248 -25.45 14.44 -9.94
N TYR A 249 -25.46 13.25 -9.36
CA TYR A 249 -24.27 12.50 -8.96
C TYR A 249 -24.11 11.29 -9.87
N GLU A 250 -22.87 10.98 -10.21
CA GLU A 250 -22.53 9.66 -10.72
C GLU A 250 -22.14 8.78 -9.53
N VAL A 251 -22.92 7.73 -9.33
CA VAL A 251 -22.69 6.71 -8.31
C VAL A 251 -22.22 5.44 -9.01
N PHE A 252 -21.26 4.73 -8.43
CA PHE A 252 -20.66 3.55 -9.04
C PHE A 252 -20.42 2.44 -8.02
N MET A 253 -20.52 1.19 -8.46
CA MET A 253 -20.42 -0.01 -7.64
C MET A 253 -19.58 -1.10 -8.30
N LEU A 254 -18.90 -1.87 -7.46
CA LEU A 254 -18.32 -3.17 -7.76
C LEU A 254 -18.92 -4.19 -6.79
N GLY A 255 -19.47 -5.27 -7.32
CA GLY A 255 -20.08 -6.33 -6.55
C GLY A 255 -19.61 -7.70 -7.02
N CYS A 256 -19.20 -8.55 -6.07
CA CYS A 256 -18.61 -9.84 -6.38
C CYS A 256 -18.96 -10.94 -5.37
N LYS A 257 -18.90 -12.20 -5.83
CA LYS A 257 -18.92 -13.36 -4.96
C LYS A 257 -17.55 -13.58 -4.34
N ALA A 258 -17.53 -13.98 -3.08
CA ALA A 258 -16.33 -14.52 -2.45
C ALA A 258 -16.43 -16.05 -2.37
N ASP A 259 -16.33 -16.71 -3.52
CA ASP A 259 -16.31 -18.19 -3.63
C ASP A 259 -14.90 -18.70 -4.00
N LEU A 260 -13.84 -17.94 -3.70
CA LEU A 260 -12.47 -18.34 -4.02
C LEU A 260 -11.92 -19.33 -2.97
N PRO A 261 -11.35 -20.47 -3.40
CA PRO A 261 -10.51 -21.30 -2.54
C PRO A 261 -9.33 -20.48 -2.01
N GLU A 262 -8.96 -20.69 -0.75
CA GLU A 262 -7.84 -19.99 -0.10
C GLU A 262 -6.50 -20.13 -0.87
N SER A 263 -6.33 -21.24 -1.60
CA SER A 263 -5.19 -21.48 -2.50
C SER A 263 -5.17 -20.60 -3.76
N GLU A 264 -6.33 -20.19 -4.26
CA GLU A 264 -6.45 -19.31 -5.44
C GLU A 264 -6.37 -17.83 -5.05
N TRP A 265 -6.75 -17.50 -3.81
CA TRP A 265 -6.65 -16.15 -3.23
C TRP A 265 -5.22 -15.57 -3.29
N TYR A 266 -4.22 -16.27 -2.74
CA TYR A 266 -2.83 -15.80 -2.77
C TYR A 266 -2.26 -15.68 -4.18
N SER A 267 -2.70 -16.55 -5.10
CA SER A 267 -2.30 -16.52 -6.51
C SER A 267 -2.95 -15.35 -7.27
N MET A 268 -4.19 -14.99 -6.95
CA MET A 268 -4.91 -13.87 -7.57
C MET A 268 -4.43 -12.49 -7.08
N LEU A 269 -4.15 -12.33 -5.78
CA LEU A 269 -3.51 -11.12 -5.25
C LEU A 269 -2.17 -10.85 -5.95
N ALA A 270 -1.39 -11.91 -6.21
CA ALA A 270 -0.11 -11.81 -6.87
C ALA A 270 -0.22 -11.45 -8.36
N ALA A 271 -1.30 -11.86 -9.05
CA ALA A 271 -1.51 -11.59 -10.48
C ALA A 271 -2.20 -10.25 -10.79
N ARG A 272 -2.85 -9.60 -9.82
CA ARG A 272 -3.80 -8.49 -10.05
C ARG A 272 -3.57 -7.25 -9.20
N THR A 273 -2.42 -7.15 -8.55
CA THR A 273 -1.95 -5.85 -8.05
C THR A 273 -1.78 -4.90 -9.25
N PRO A 274 -2.17 -3.62 -9.15
CA PRO A 274 -2.41 -2.73 -10.31
C PRO A 274 -1.13 -2.28 -11.04
N TYR A 275 0.01 -2.89 -10.74
CA TYR A 275 1.32 -2.49 -11.27
C TYR A 275 1.80 -3.34 -12.45
N HIS A 276 0.91 -4.11 -13.08
CA HIS A 276 1.21 -4.79 -14.34
C HIS A 276 1.39 -3.83 -15.55
N SER A 277 1.21 -2.51 -15.38
CA SER A 277 1.41 -1.50 -16.44
C SER A 277 2.35 -0.33 -16.11
N LEU A 278 2.94 -0.29 -14.93
CA LEU A 278 4.15 0.52 -14.66
C LEU A 278 5.35 -0.43 -14.56
N ALA A 279 5.59 -1.08 -15.69
CA ALA A 279 6.75 -1.90 -15.96
C ALA A 279 8.02 -1.03 -15.87
N TRP A 280 8.64 -1.05 -14.69
CA TRP A 280 10.09 -1.06 -14.49
C TRP A 280 10.95 0.11 -14.97
N ASP A 281 10.39 1.21 -15.44
CA ASP A 281 11.18 2.41 -15.73
C ASP A 281 11.23 3.32 -14.49
N VAL A 282 12.12 3.00 -13.56
CA VAL A 282 12.62 3.98 -12.59
C VAL A 282 14.14 3.94 -12.65
N GLY A 283 14.70 5.01 -13.20
CA GLY A 283 16.13 5.24 -13.26
C GLY A 283 16.76 5.02 -11.88
N ALA A 284 17.45 3.90 -11.72
CA ALA A 284 18.29 3.62 -10.56
C ALA A 284 19.49 4.59 -10.58
N GLY A 285 19.25 5.83 -10.15
CA GLY A 285 20.29 6.83 -9.98
C GLY A 285 21.30 6.40 -8.89
N ASN A 286 22.55 6.74 -9.16
CA ASN A 286 23.85 6.53 -8.52
C ASN A 286 24.01 6.50 -6.98
N GLY A 287 22.94 6.59 -6.18
CA GLY A 287 23.07 6.95 -4.77
C GLY A 287 23.04 5.79 -3.77
N LEU A 288 22.26 4.71 -3.99
CA LEU A 288 22.00 3.73 -2.91
C LEU A 288 23.30 2.98 -2.55
N ALA A 289 24.23 2.99 -3.49
CA ALA A 289 25.34 2.08 -3.60
C ALA A 289 26.68 2.62 -3.05
N ALA A 290 26.68 3.71 -2.27
CA ALA A 290 27.90 4.24 -1.64
C ALA A 290 27.76 4.56 -0.14
N THR A 291 26.54 4.62 0.41
CA THR A 291 26.32 5.29 1.70
C THR A 291 25.38 4.56 2.69
N GLY A 292 24.66 3.51 2.29
CA GLY A 292 23.85 2.65 3.18
C GLY A 292 24.66 1.77 4.17
N PRO A 293 24.03 0.95 5.02
CA PRO A 293 24.75 0.05 5.94
C PRO A 293 25.63 -0.93 5.16
N THR A 294 26.86 -1.14 5.65
CA THR A 294 27.79 -2.12 5.06
C THR A 294 27.66 -3.42 5.85
N TYR A 295 27.26 -4.51 5.19
CA TYR A 295 27.19 -5.83 5.80
C TYR A 295 28.59 -6.34 6.18
N SER A 296 28.75 -6.78 7.42
CA SER A 296 30.03 -7.29 7.94
C SER A 296 30.38 -8.65 7.31
N SER A 297 31.65 -9.06 7.38
CA SER A 297 32.06 -10.42 6.97
C SER A 297 31.30 -11.51 7.75
N ASP A 298 30.94 -11.24 9.02
CA ASP A 298 30.13 -12.13 9.83
C ASP A 298 28.73 -12.39 9.23
N TRP A 299 28.14 -11.38 8.57
CA TRP A 299 26.84 -11.51 7.90
C TRP A 299 26.87 -12.59 6.81
N TYR A 300 27.90 -12.55 5.96
CA TYR A 300 28.07 -13.51 4.87
C TYR A 300 28.57 -14.86 5.38
N SER A 301 29.38 -14.88 6.44
CA SER A 301 29.80 -16.09 7.13
C SER A 301 28.60 -16.87 7.69
N MET A 302 27.60 -16.18 8.26
CA MET A 302 26.37 -16.79 8.77
C MET A 302 25.55 -17.49 7.67
N LEU A 303 25.49 -16.89 6.47
CA LEU A 303 24.82 -17.49 5.31
C LEU A 303 25.61 -18.68 4.77
N ALA A 304 26.93 -18.53 4.61
CA ALA A 304 27.81 -19.60 4.13
C ALA A 304 27.81 -20.82 5.07
N ALA A 305 27.72 -20.62 6.39
CA ALA A 305 27.65 -21.72 7.34
C ALA A 305 26.39 -22.61 7.19
N ARG A 306 25.36 -22.13 6.47
CA ARG A 306 24.09 -22.85 6.27
C ARG A 306 23.96 -23.52 4.91
N THR A 307 24.87 -23.24 3.97
CA THR A 307 24.95 -23.95 2.68
C THR A 307 25.97 -25.09 2.77
N PRO A 308 25.63 -26.32 2.33
CA PRO A 308 26.56 -27.45 2.35
C PRO A 308 27.61 -27.39 1.22
N CYS A 309 27.43 -26.52 0.23
CA CYS A 309 28.33 -26.30 -0.90
C CYS A 309 28.58 -24.81 -1.07
N HIS A 310 29.79 -24.44 -1.48
CA HIS A 310 30.24 -23.05 -1.65
C HIS A 310 30.78 -22.77 -3.07
N SER A 311 30.13 -23.35 -4.08
CA SER A 311 30.54 -23.24 -5.48
C SER A 311 30.02 -21.96 -6.13
N LEU A 312 28.71 -21.72 -6.06
CA LEU A 312 28.06 -20.69 -6.87
C LEU A 312 26.98 -19.93 -6.10
N VAL A 313 27.06 -18.61 -6.13
CA VAL A 313 26.00 -17.69 -5.68
C VAL A 313 25.37 -16.97 -6.85
N TRP A 314 24.06 -16.73 -6.77
CA TRP A 314 23.36 -15.77 -7.59
C TRP A 314 22.89 -14.57 -6.76
N ASP A 315 23.49 -13.40 -6.98
CA ASP A 315 23.09 -12.13 -6.35
C ASP A 315 22.14 -11.34 -7.27
N VAL A 316 20.90 -11.12 -6.83
CA VAL A 316 19.80 -10.60 -7.64
C VAL A 316 19.46 -9.17 -7.24
N GLY A 317 19.36 -8.27 -8.23
CA GLY A 317 19.24 -6.84 -7.97
C GLY A 317 20.53 -6.28 -7.36
N THR A 318 21.67 -6.71 -7.92
CA THR A 318 23.00 -6.49 -7.34
C THR A 318 23.43 -5.02 -7.30
N GLY A 319 22.79 -4.15 -8.08
CA GLY A 319 23.22 -2.77 -8.29
C GLY A 319 24.64 -2.73 -8.84
N ASN A 320 25.54 -2.03 -8.15
CA ASN A 320 26.97 -2.01 -8.47
C ASN A 320 27.77 -3.12 -7.77
N GLY A 321 27.12 -4.10 -7.14
CA GLY A 321 27.77 -5.29 -6.62
C GLY A 321 28.17 -5.28 -5.15
N GLN A 322 27.61 -4.41 -4.30
CA GLN A 322 28.02 -4.36 -2.88
C GLN A 322 27.87 -5.70 -2.16
N ALA A 323 26.71 -6.34 -2.29
CA ALA A 323 26.45 -7.65 -1.69
C ALA A 323 27.32 -8.73 -2.36
N ALA A 324 27.34 -8.75 -3.69
CA ALA A 324 28.18 -9.66 -4.47
C ALA A 324 29.65 -9.66 -4.02
N ILE A 325 30.25 -8.49 -3.77
CA ILE A 325 31.64 -8.37 -3.30
C ILE A 325 31.82 -8.94 -1.90
N GLY A 326 30.89 -8.72 -0.97
CA GLY A 326 30.99 -9.29 0.38
C GLY A 326 30.93 -10.82 0.39
N ILE A 327 30.27 -11.43 -0.61
CA ILE A 327 30.08 -12.89 -0.69
C ILE A 327 31.33 -13.61 -1.24
N VAL A 328 32.20 -12.94 -2.00
CA VAL A 328 33.32 -13.59 -2.74
C VAL A 328 34.38 -14.24 -1.86
N GLU A 329 34.41 -13.90 -0.56
CA GLU A 329 35.29 -14.54 0.42
C GLU A 329 34.83 -15.96 0.77
N HIS A 330 33.53 -16.23 0.62
CA HIS A 330 32.92 -17.49 1.06
C HIS A 330 32.62 -18.47 -0.09
N TYR A 331 32.44 -17.99 -1.33
CA TYR A 331 32.08 -18.82 -2.48
C TYR A 331 33.10 -18.74 -3.61
N ALA A 332 33.17 -19.80 -4.42
CA ALA A 332 34.11 -19.88 -5.53
C ALA A 332 33.75 -18.89 -6.65
N GLN A 333 32.46 -18.72 -6.95
CA GLN A 333 31.96 -17.80 -7.97
C GLN A 333 30.67 -17.11 -7.53
N VAL A 334 30.48 -15.88 -8.00
CA VAL A 334 29.24 -15.11 -7.84
C VAL A 334 28.78 -14.66 -9.22
N ILE A 335 27.54 -14.94 -9.57
CA ILE A 335 26.86 -14.31 -10.70
C ILE A 335 25.95 -13.24 -10.12
N ALA A 336 26.17 -12.00 -10.57
CA ALA A 336 25.51 -10.83 -10.04
C ALA A 336 24.67 -10.19 -11.15
N THR A 337 23.35 -10.09 -10.96
CA THR A 337 22.44 -9.65 -12.02
C THR A 337 21.64 -8.42 -11.61
N ASP A 338 21.44 -7.53 -12.58
CA ASP A 338 20.59 -6.35 -12.43
C ASP A 338 19.86 -6.04 -13.74
N VAL A 339 18.65 -5.49 -13.61
CA VAL A 339 17.86 -4.98 -14.75
C VAL A 339 18.42 -3.65 -15.26
N SER A 340 19.21 -2.93 -14.44
CA SER A 340 19.82 -1.67 -14.81
C SER A 340 21.20 -1.88 -15.43
N LYS A 341 21.28 -1.72 -16.75
CA LYS A 341 22.56 -1.73 -17.48
C LYS A 341 23.58 -0.75 -16.88
N THR A 342 23.14 0.44 -16.51
CA THR A 342 23.99 1.49 -15.92
C THR A 342 24.60 1.08 -14.58
N GLN A 343 23.88 0.30 -13.78
CA GLN A 343 24.40 -0.25 -12.52
C GLN A 343 25.50 -1.29 -12.80
N ILE A 344 25.25 -2.20 -13.74
CA ILE A 344 26.22 -3.22 -14.17
C ILE A 344 27.49 -2.60 -14.75
N GLU A 345 27.38 -1.56 -15.57
CA GLU A 345 28.54 -0.85 -16.14
C GLU A 345 29.44 -0.18 -15.08
N ARG A 346 28.89 0.06 -13.88
CA ARG A 346 29.59 0.70 -12.75
C ARG A 346 29.90 -0.26 -11.62
N ALA A 347 29.67 -1.55 -11.85
CA ALA A 347 29.88 -2.57 -10.84
C ALA A 347 31.35 -2.65 -10.42
N ILE A 348 31.59 -2.96 -9.14
CA ILE A 348 32.92 -3.08 -8.56
C ILE A 348 33.61 -4.31 -9.19
N PRO A 349 34.70 -4.15 -9.97
CA PRO A 349 35.30 -5.30 -10.64
C PRO A 349 35.91 -6.28 -9.64
N HIS A 350 35.64 -7.57 -9.81
CA HIS A 350 36.26 -8.62 -9.01
C HIS A 350 36.38 -9.93 -9.81
N PRO A 351 37.52 -10.66 -9.74
CA PRO A 351 37.78 -11.83 -10.59
C PRO A 351 36.83 -13.01 -10.37
N LYS A 352 36.17 -13.08 -9.21
CA LYS A 352 35.16 -14.11 -8.89
C LYS A 352 33.72 -13.69 -9.18
N VAL A 353 33.47 -12.44 -9.58
CA VAL A 353 32.12 -11.93 -9.83
C VAL A 353 31.89 -11.72 -11.32
N ARG A 354 30.83 -12.34 -11.84
CA ARG A 354 30.35 -12.12 -13.20
C ARG A 354 29.08 -11.27 -13.15
N TYR A 355 29.20 -10.01 -13.54
CA TYR A 355 28.07 -9.10 -13.65
C TYR A 355 27.32 -9.30 -14.98
N ILE A 356 26.01 -9.44 -14.93
CA ILE A 356 25.17 -9.67 -16.11
C ILE A 356 23.98 -8.71 -16.07
N HIS A 357 23.77 -7.98 -17.15
CA HIS A 357 22.55 -7.22 -17.36
C HIS A 357 21.43 -8.18 -17.79
N THR A 358 20.37 -8.26 -16.99
CA THR A 358 19.20 -9.13 -17.23
C THR A 358 17.99 -8.24 -17.50
N PRO A 359 17.76 -7.80 -18.75
CA PRO A 359 16.62 -6.96 -19.08
C PRO A 359 15.31 -7.72 -18.84
N LEU A 360 14.22 -6.98 -18.69
CA LEU A 360 12.91 -7.54 -18.35
C LEU A 360 12.29 -8.40 -19.45
N SER A 361 12.76 -8.21 -20.68
CA SER A 361 12.38 -9.03 -21.83
C SER A 361 13.13 -10.37 -21.89
N LEU A 362 14.00 -10.66 -20.92
CA LEU A 362 14.77 -11.89 -20.88
C LEU A 362 13.86 -13.05 -20.46
N GLU A 363 13.81 -14.08 -21.29
CA GLU A 363 13.00 -15.27 -21.03
C GLU A 363 13.53 -16.08 -19.85
N GLU A 364 12.63 -16.73 -19.09
CA GLU A 364 13.00 -17.47 -17.88
C GLU A 364 14.01 -18.58 -18.14
N GLU A 365 13.87 -19.33 -19.24
CA GLU A 365 14.81 -20.40 -19.61
C GLU A 365 16.20 -19.86 -19.94
N GLU A 366 16.26 -18.69 -20.58
CA GLU A 366 17.52 -18.02 -20.89
C GLU A 366 18.19 -17.54 -19.61
N LEU A 367 17.43 -16.94 -18.68
CA LEU A 367 17.92 -16.55 -17.36
C LEU A 367 18.47 -17.74 -16.60
N VAL A 368 17.73 -18.85 -16.51
CA VAL A 368 18.19 -20.08 -15.83
C VAL A 368 19.49 -20.58 -16.44
N SER A 369 19.62 -20.58 -17.76
CA SER A 369 20.87 -20.96 -18.44
C SER A 369 22.02 -20.00 -18.13
N LEU A 370 21.76 -18.70 -18.07
CA LEU A 370 22.77 -17.68 -17.76
C LEU A 370 23.29 -17.77 -16.32
N ILE A 371 22.44 -18.13 -15.36
CA ILE A 371 22.83 -18.26 -13.95
C ILE A 371 23.63 -19.54 -13.67
N GLY A 372 23.55 -20.57 -14.53
CA GLY A 372 24.30 -21.82 -14.35
C GLY A 372 23.49 -23.09 -14.54
N GLY A 373 22.20 -22.96 -14.85
CA GLY A 373 21.29 -24.07 -15.08
C GLY A 373 20.55 -24.54 -13.82
N LYS A 374 19.68 -25.54 -13.99
CA LYS A 374 18.85 -26.08 -12.91
C LYS A 374 19.71 -26.76 -11.85
N GLY A 375 19.43 -26.50 -10.57
CA GLY A 375 20.10 -27.13 -9.43
C GLY A 375 21.58 -26.80 -9.26
N SER A 376 22.06 -25.67 -9.81
CA SER A 376 23.48 -25.30 -9.84
C SER A 376 23.88 -24.31 -8.74
N VAL A 377 22.92 -23.56 -8.19
CA VAL A 377 23.16 -22.43 -7.29
C VAL A 377 23.07 -22.86 -5.82
N ASP A 378 24.08 -22.54 -5.03
CA ASP A 378 24.13 -22.87 -3.61
C ASP A 378 23.42 -21.83 -2.75
N LEU A 379 23.53 -20.55 -3.14
CA LEU A 379 22.90 -19.43 -2.45
C LEU A 379 22.35 -18.44 -3.48
N VAL A 380 21.08 -18.05 -3.33
CA VAL A 380 20.50 -16.88 -3.98
C VAL A 380 20.40 -15.76 -2.96
N THR A 381 20.89 -14.57 -3.30
CA THR A 381 20.82 -13.39 -2.43
C THR A 381 20.00 -12.27 -3.04
N VAL A 382 19.20 -11.61 -2.21
CA VAL A 382 18.49 -10.38 -2.56
C VAL A 382 18.70 -9.35 -1.45
N ALA A 383 19.55 -8.37 -1.71
CA ALA A 383 19.86 -7.30 -0.76
C ALA A 383 19.02 -6.06 -1.09
N THR A 384 17.98 -5.78 -0.29
CA THR A 384 17.09 -4.62 -0.37
C THR A 384 16.21 -4.49 -1.62
N ALA A 385 16.37 -5.35 -2.63
CA ALA A 385 15.68 -5.20 -3.92
C ALA A 385 14.34 -5.94 -4.05
N VAL A 386 13.99 -6.84 -3.11
CA VAL A 386 12.89 -7.79 -3.28
C VAL A 386 11.52 -7.14 -3.52
N HIS A 387 11.31 -5.94 -3.00
CA HIS A 387 10.06 -5.19 -3.18
C HIS A 387 9.81 -4.74 -4.62
N TRP A 388 10.82 -4.79 -5.49
CA TRP A 388 10.65 -4.54 -6.91
C TRP A 388 10.15 -5.76 -7.67
N PHE A 389 10.22 -6.98 -7.11
CA PHE A 389 10.11 -8.21 -7.89
C PHE A 389 8.67 -8.68 -8.07
N ASP A 390 8.41 -9.31 -9.22
CA ASP A 390 7.29 -10.25 -9.38
C ASP A 390 7.63 -11.54 -8.61
N LEU A 391 7.14 -11.63 -7.37
CA LEU A 391 7.54 -12.67 -6.42
C LEU A 391 7.24 -14.10 -6.91
N PRO A 392 6.05 -14.44 -7.45
CA PRO A 392 5.81 -15.77 -8.01
C PRO A 392 6.82 -16.18 -9.09
N SER A 393 7.05 -15.34 -10.09
CA SER A 393 7.99 -15.63 -11.18
C SER A 393 9.41 -15.75 -10.64
N PHE A 394 9.81 -14.82 -9.77
CA PHE A 394 11.10 -14.89 -9.08
C PHE A 394 11.28 -16.19 -8.32
N TYR A 395 10.31 -16.59 -7.49
CA TYR A 395 10.37 -17.83 -6.72
C TYR A 395 10.34 -19.09 -7.59
N SER A 396 9.68 -19.07 -8.75
CA SER A 396 9.77 -20.13 -9.75
C SER A 396 11.22 -20.32 -10.22
N VAL A 397 11.89 -19.24 -10.64
CA VAL A 397 13.29 -19.29 -11.09
C VAL A 397 14.20 -19.76 -9.97
N VAL A 398 14.07 -19.18 -8.77
CA VAL A 398 14.86 -19.55 -7.59
C VAL A 398 14.73 -21.04 -7.29
N ASN A 399 13.50 -21.58 -7.27
CA ASN A 399 13.27 -23.00 -7.03
C ASN A 399 13.92 -23.93 -8.08
N ARG A 400 14.10 -23.45 -9.31
CA ARG A 400 14.72 -24.19 -10.39
C ARG A 400 16.25 -24.15 -10.31
N VAL A 401 16.84 -23.00 -10.00
CA VAL A 401 18.30 -22.84 -9.99
C VAL A 401 18.93 -23.33 -8.69
N LEU A 402 18.22 -23.29 -7.56
CA LEU A 402 18.74 -23.74 -6.28
C LEU A 402 19.07 -25.23 -6.28
N ARG A 403 20.26 -25.56 -5.77
CA ARG A 403 20.72 -26.92 -5.54
C ARG A 403 19.77 -27.63 -4.57
N LYS A 404 19.40 -28.86 -4.89
CA LYS A 404 18.55 -29.71 -4.04
C LYS A 404 19.28 -31.01 -3.70
N PRO A 405 19.45 -31.37 -2.41
CA PRO A 405 19.13 -30.57 -1.22
C PRO A 405 20.17 -29.47 -0.93
N GLY A 406 19.77 -28.47 -0.14
CA GLY A 406 20.70 -27.57 0.58
C GLY A 406 20.95 -26.19 -0.02
N GLY A 407 20.39 -25.87 -1.18
CA GLY A 407 20.43 -24.51 -1.73
C GLY A 407 19.50 -23.56 -0.96
N LEU A 408 19.94 -22.33 -0.73
CA LEU A 408 19.20 -21.34 0.07
C LEU A 408 18.83 -20.08 -0.71
N LEU A 409 17.65 -19.53 -0.43
CA LEU A 409 17.32 -18.15 -0.74
C LEU A 409 17.50 -17.31 0.54
N ALA A 410 18.28 -16.24 0.46
CA ALA A 410 18.42 -15.24 1.51
C ALA A 410 17.96 -13.87 0.99
N VAL A 411 16.97 -13.29 1.67
CA VAL A 411 16.43 -11.97 1.39
C VAL A 411 16.63 -11.10 2.61
N TRP A 412 17.24 -9.93 2.46
CA TRP A 412 17.43 -9.02 3.59
C TRP A 412 17.27 -7.56 3.18
N GLY A 413 17.07 -6.70 4.17
CA GLY A 413 16.82 -5.28 3.96
C GLY A 413 16.91 -4.47 5.23
N TYR A 414 16.68 -3.17 5.10
CA TYR A 414 16.55 -2.25 6.22
C TYR A 414 15.45 -1.24 5.90
N ASN A 415 14.63 -0.88 6.88
CA ASN A 415 13.41 -0.06 6.72
C ASN A 415 13.72 1.45 6.68
N GLY A 416 14.99 1.79 6.44
CA GLY A 416 15.53 3.14 6.55
C GLY A 416 15.46 3.73 7.96
N SER A 417 15.05 2.98 8.99
CA SER A 417 15.07 3.47 10.38
C SER A 417 16.50 3.52 10.85
N VAL A 418 16.95 4.76 11.02
CA VAL A 418 18.26 5.09 11.55
C VAL A 418 18.04 5.68 12.94
N SER A 419 18.89 5.27 13.87
CA SER A 419 18.95 5.87 15.20
C SER A 419 20.35 6.41 15.48
N ILE A 420 20.41 7.64 16.00
CA ILE A 420 21.64 8.30 16.46
C ILE A 420 21.42 8.85 17.86
N ASP A 421 20.41 9.72 18.01
CA ASP A 421 20.00 10.33 19.26
C ASP A 421 18.55 10.84 19.15
N PRO A 422 17.81 11.06 20.26
CA PRO A 422 16.40 11.40 20.20
C PRO A 422 16.05 12.66 19.38
N THR A 423 16.96 13.63 19.33
CA THR A 423 16.73 14.87 18.57
C THR A 423 16.81 14.59 17.09
N PHE A 424 17.85 13.88 16.68
CA PHE A 424 18.06 13.46 15.30
C PHE A 424 16.95 12.52 14.82
N ASP A 425 16.57 11.55 15.64
CA ASP A 425 15.59 10.52 15.31
C ASP A 425 14.20 11.13 15.08
N SER A 426 13.85 12.17 15.83
CA SER A 426 12.62 12.95 15.63
C SER A 426 12.61 13.71 14.30
N LEU A 427 13.73 14.34 13.94
CA LEU A 427 13.88 14.99 12.62
C LEU A 427 13.78 13.97 11.49
N MET A 428 14.48 12.83 11.62
CA MET A 428 14.43 11.74 10.63
C MET A 428 13.00 11.22 10.45
N LYS A 429 12.24 11.03 11.54
CA LYS A 429 10.84 10.60 11.46
C LYS A 429 9.99 11.61 10.67
N ARG A 430 10.17 12.91 10.90
CA ARG A 430 9.46 13.96 10.13
C ARG A 430 9.83 13.92 8.64
N PHE A 431 11.13 13.84 8.33
CA PHE A 431 11.59 13.73 6.94
C PHE A 431 11.06 12.47 6.24
N LYS A 432 11.06 11.32 6.91
CA LYS A 432 10.45 10.10 6.35
C LYS A 432 9.00 10.29 5.98
N ASN A 433 8.22 10.99 6.81
CA ASN A 433 6.81 11.25 6.51
C ASN A 433 6.64 12.09 5.23
N THR A 434 7.55 13.03 4.93
CA THR A 434 7.48 13.81 3.69
C THR A 434 7.82 12.97 2.46
N THR A 435 8.58 11.88 2.61
CA THR A 435 8.91 10.98 1.51
C THR A 435 7.78 10.01 1.16
N LEU A 436 6.79 9.81 2.05
CA LEU A 436 5.73 8.80 1.91
C LEU A 436 5.02 8.79 0.55
N PRO A 437 4.63 9.95 -0.03
CA PRO A 437 3.91 9.99 -1.31
C PRO A 437 4.73 9.51 -2.52
N PHE A 438 6.04 9.45 -2.39
CA PHE A 438 6.96 9.21 -3.52
C PHE A 438 7.54 7.79 -3.54
N TRP A 439 7.19 6.95 -2.57
CA TRP A 439 7.63 5.55 -2.57
C TRP A 439 6.81 4.69 -3.51
N ASN A 440 7.46 3.67 -4.09
CA ASN A 440 6.74 2.55 -4.68
C ASN A 440 5.89 1.85 -3.59
N PRO A 441 4.60 1.53 -3.83
CA PRO A 441 3.74 0.90 -2.83
C PRO A 441 4.27 -0.44 -2.29
N ASN A 442 5.00 -1.22 -3.09
CA ASN A 442 5.60 -2.48 -2.64
C ASN A 442 6.71 -2.27 -1.60
N VAL A 443 7.15 -1.03 -1.35
CA VAL A 443 8.06 -0.72 -0.23
C VAL A 443 7.45 -1.11 1.12
N HIS A 444 6.14 -1.37 1.22
CA HIS A 444 5.51 -1.82 2.46
C HIS A 444 6.23 -3.06 3.05
N TYR A 445 6.64 -4.02 2.22
CA TYR A 445 7.45 -5.17 2.67
C TYR A 445 8.76 -4.72 3.34
N VAL A 446 9.46 -3.73 2.79
CA VAL A 446 10.68 -3.20 3.42
C VAL A 446 10.35 -2.40 4.67
N LYS A 447 9.24 -1.64 4.68
CA LYS A 447 8.83 -0.80 5.81
C LYS A 447 8.42 -1.63 7.03
N ASP A 448 7.75 -2.76 6.83
CA ASP A 448 7.32 -3.65 7.91
C ASP A 448 8.39 -4.65 8.37
N GLY A 449 9.57 -4.63 7.73
CA GLY A 449 10.68 -5.52 8.06
C GLY A 449 10.60 -6.92 7.44
N TYR A 450 9.88 -7.07 6.32
CA TYR A 450 9.54 -8.34 5.67
C TYR A 450 8.61 -9.25 6.46
N ARG A 451 7.82 -8.69 7.39
CA ARG A 451 6.82 -9.48 8.14
C ARG A 451 5.70 -9.96 7.23
N THR A 452 5.29 -9.14 6.26
CA THR A 452 4.22 -9.50 5.32
C THR A 452 4.74 -10.02 3.98
N LEU A 453 6.07 -10.13 3.78
CA LEU A 453 6.64 -10.63 2.54
C LEU A 453 6.29 -12.11 2.36
N PRO A 454 5.53 -12.51 1.30
CA PRO A 454 5.28 -13.91 1.03
C PRO A 454 6.60 -14.63 0.80
N PHE A 455 6.90 -15.68 1.55
CA PHE A 455 8.20 -16.34 1.54
C PHE A 455 8.04 -17.85 1.59
N PRO A 456 7.77 -18.51 0.43
CA PRO A 456 7.36 -19.92 0.35
C PRO A 456 8.51 -20.92 0.52
N PHE A 457 9.48 -20.62 1.38
CA PHE A 457 10.65 -21.44 1.67
C PHE A 457 10.65 -21.88 3.13
N GLU A 458 11.15 -23.07 3.39
CA GLU A 458 11.29 -23.60 4.75
C GLU A 458 12.45 -22.87 5.45
N GLY A 459 12.18 -22.25 6.60
CA GLY A 459 13.16 -21.45 7.33
C GLY A 459 14.35 -22.27 7.85
N VAL A 460 15.55 -21.69 7.82
CA VAL A 460 16.80 -22.36 8.25
C VAL A 460 17.46 -21.68 9.46
N GLY A 461 16.63 -21.12 10.34
CA GLY A 461 17.08 -20.47 11.58
C GLY A 461 17.73 -19.09 11.37
N LEU A 462 17.34 -18.37 10.32
CA LEU A 462 17.63 -16.94 10.10
C LEU A 462 16.37 -16.25 9.55
N GLY A 463 15.30 -16.32 10.35
CA GLY A 463 13.97 -15.86 9.96
C GLY A 463 13.20 -16.88 9.12
N SER A 464 11.88 -16.72 9.11
CA SER A 464 10.92 -17.45 8.30
C SER A 464 9.75 -16.53 7.93
N GLU A 465 8.89 -16.95 7.00
CA GLU A 465 7.67 -16.21 6.65
C GLU A 465 6.91 -15.75 7.92
N GLY A 466 6.51 -14.48 7.96
CA GLY A 466 5.89 -13.85 9.14
C GLY A 466 6.86 -13.40 10.24
N GLU A 467 7.98 -14.10 10.40
CA GLU A 467 8.92 -13.95 11.52
C GLU A 467 10.37 -13.72 11.03
N PRO A 468 10.67 -12.56 10.41
CA PRO A 468 12.03 -12.21 9.99
C PRO A 468 12.94 -12.04 11.21
N VAL A 469 14.21 -12.43 11.07
CA VAL A 469 15.20 -12.11 12.11
C VAL A 469 15.59 -10.64 11.97
N SER A 470 15.55 -9.89 13.08
CA SER A 470 15.99 -8.49 13.13
C SER A 470 17.31 -8.37 13.89
N LEU A 471 18.23 -7.55 13.36
CA LEU A 471 19.57 -7.33 13.88
C LEU A 471 19.91 -5.84 13.80
N GLU A 472 20.60 -5.34 14.82
CA GLU A 472 21.16 -4.00 14.77
C GLU A 472 22.51 -4.01 14.06
N MET A 473 22.68 -3.09 13.11
CA MET A 473 23.96 -2.82 12.47
C MET A 473 24.39 -1.40 12.75
N HIS A 474 25.68 -1.21 13.02
CA HIS A 474 26.23 0.11 13.28
C HIS A 474 27.21 0.52 12.19
N LYS A 475 27.14 1.78 11.78
CA LYS A 475 28.07 2.36 10.81
C LYS A 475 28.50 3.75 11.26
N GLU A 476 29.80 3.99 11.29
CA GLU A 476 30.33 5.35 11.38
C GLU A 476 30.10 6.07 10.06
N SER A 477 29.42 7.21 10.11
CA SER A 477 29.08 8.01 8.94
C SER A 477 29.49 9.46 9.17
N SER A 478 30.01 10.11 8.14
CA SER A 478 30.08 11.57 8.10
C SER A 478 28.70 12.15 7.76
N PHE A 479 28.50 13.43 8.05
CA PHE A 479 27.27 14.13 7.69
C PHE A 479 27.00 14.07 6.17
N ASP A 480 28.00 14.38 5.35
CA ASP A 480 27.89 14.32 3.89
C ASP A 480 27.56 12.91 3.38
N GLY A 481 28.16 11.89 3.99
CA GLY A 481 27.86 10.50 3.68
C GLY A 481 26.39 10.16 3.98
N PHE A 482 25.89 10.63 5.12
CA PHE A 482 24.51 10.44 5.52
C PHE A 482 23.51 11.17 4.61
N VAL A 483 23.74 12.45 4.31
CA VAL A 483 22.88 13.20 3.38
C VAL A 483 22.95 12.58 1.97
N GLY A 484 24.12 12.10 1.56
CA GLY A 484 24.30 11.33 0.33
C GLY A 484 23.42 10.08 0.29
N MET A 485 23.28 9.37 1.42
CA MET A 485 22.33 8.26 1.57
C MET A 485 20.89 8.72 1.42
N LEU A 486 20.46 9.80 2.06
CA LEU A 486 19.08 10.27 1.89
C LEU A 486 18.76 10.65 0.45
N ARG A 487 19.69 11.35 -0.24
CA ARG A 487 19.57 11.68 -1.67
C ARG A 487 19.45 10.46 -2.56
N SER A 488 19.88 9.30 -2.06
CA SER A 488 19.82 8.07 -2.81
C SER A 488 18.47 7.38 -2.81
N TRP A 489 17.63 7.67 -1.82
CA TRP A 489 16.34 7.00 -1.66
C TRP A 489 15.50 7.18 -2.91
N SER A 490 14.85 6.10 -3.35
CA SER A 490 14.00 6.13 -4.55
C SER A 490 12.92 7.20 -4.43
N ALA A 491 12.30 7.35 -3.26
CA ALA A 491 11.32 8.41 -2.99
C ALA A 491 11.89 9.83 -3.14
N VAL A 492 13.13 10.08 -2.71
CA VAL A 492 13.75 11.41 -2.85
C VAL A 492 14.04 11.75 -4.30
N LYS A 493 14.43 10.75 -5.10
CA LYS A 493 14.61 10.94 -6.55
C LYS A 493 13.29 11.13 -7.27
N ALA A 494 12.30 10.29 -6.98
CA ALA A 494 10.97 10.39 -7.56
C ALA A 494 10.33 11.75 -7.26
N ALA A 495 10.47 12.25 -6.02
CA ALA A 495 10.05 13.60 -5.66
C ALA A 495 10.75 14.65 -6.53
N LYS A 496 12.06 14.54 -6.69
CA LYS A 496 12.86 15.48 -7.49
C LYS A 496 12.46 15.47 -8.98
N GLU A 497 12.18 14.30 -9.55
CA GLU A 497 11.67 14.14 -10.91
C GLU A 497 10.29 14.78 -11.09
N GLN A 498 9.47 14.78 -10.02
CA GLN A 498 8.19 15.48 -9.95
C GLN A 498 8.31 16.97 -9.59
N GLY A 499 9.52 17.52 -9.52
CA GLY A 499 9.78 18.93 -9.21
C GLY A 499 9.72 19.28 -7.72
N VAL A 500 9.70 18.29 -6.83
CA VAL A 500 9.69 18.48 -5.37
C VAL A 500 11.08 18.20 -4.80
N ASP A 501 11.73 19.22 -4.23
CA ASP A 501 13.02 19.06 -3.54
C ASP A 501 12.81 18.76 -2.05
N LEU A 502 12.79 17.47 -1.69
CA LEU A 502 12.64 17.03 -0.30
C LEU A 502 13.87 17.34 0.57
N LEU A 503 15.03 17.54 -0.04
CA LEU A 503 16.30 17.84 0.65
C LEU A 503 16.77 19.25 0.27
N SER A 504 15.86 20.22 0.40
CA SER A 504 16.16 21.65 0.23
C SER A 504 17.29 22.10 1.16
N GLU A 505 17.90 23.25 0.87
CA GLU A 505 18.99 23.80 1.69
C GLU A 505 18.61 23.93 3.16
N ASP A 506 17.37 24.33 3.46
CA ASP A 506 16.88 24.48 4.83
C ASP A 506 16.73 23.12 5.52
N VAL A 507 16.21 22.11 4.83
CA VAL A 507 16.10 20.75 5.37
C VAL A 507 17.49 20.17 5.65
N VAL A 508 18.47 20.39 4.76
CA VAL A 508 19.85 19.94 4.97
C VAL A 508 20.48 20.66 6.16
N LYS A 509 20.25 21.97 6.35
CA LYS A 509 20.72 22.71 7.53
C LYS A 509 20.09 22.20 8.83
N ASP A 510 18.80 21.86 8.82
CA ASP A 510 18.15 21.24 9.98
C ASP A 510 18.82 19.92 10.35
N PHE A 511 19.13 19.09 9.35
CA PHE A 511 19.88 17.85 9.55
C PHE A 511 21.30 18.12 10.06
N GLU A 512 22.01 19.12 9.56
CA GLU A 512 23.37 19.48 10.01
C GLU A 512 23.36 19.94 11.47
N CYS A 513 22.38 20.77 11.83
CA CYS A 513 22.19 21.24 13.20
C CYS A 513 21.91 20.07 14.16
N ALA A 514 21.01 19.16 13.77
CA ALA A 514 20.70 17.96 14.57
C ALA A 514 21.89 16.98 14.63
N TRP A 515 22.69 16.91 13.57
CA TRP A 515 23.93 16.12 13.53
C TRP A 515 25.04 16.70 14.44
N GLY A 516 24.93 17.98 14.82
CA GLY A 516 25.92 18.69 15.63
C GLY A 516 27.08 19.28 14.82
N GLY A 517 26.89 19.50 13.51
CA GLY A 517 27.88 20.05 12.58
C GLY A 517 28.40 19.04 11.56
N SER A 518 28.65 19.50 10.34
CA SER A 518 29.02 18.65 9.18
C SER A 518 30.35 17.89 9.33
N ASP A 519 31.29 18.41 10.12
CA ASP A 519 32.61 17.79 10.36
C ASP A 519 32.54 16.55 11.26
N LEU A 520 31.42 16.31 11.94
CA LEU A 520 31.33 15.25 12.93
C LEU A 520 31.03 13.89 12.28
N ILE A 521 31.75 12.85 12.75
CA ILE A 521 31.43 11.47 12.45
C ILE A 521 30.49 10.95 13.55
N ARG A 522 29.36 10.37 13.16
CA ARG A 522 28.38 9.78 14.09
C ARG A 522 28.26 8.29 13.83
N ARG A 523 28.05 7.53 14.90
CA ARG A 523 27.63 6.12 14.83
C ARG A 523 26.12 6.10 14.55
N VAL A 524 25.76 5.58 13.39
CA VAL A 524 24.37 5.40 12.94
C VAL A 524 24.00 3.94 13.12
N THR A 525 22.93 3.69 13.87
CA THR A 525 22.36 2.34 14.03
C THR A 525 21.25 2.13 13.03
N TYR A 526 21.29 1.00 12.32
CA TYR A 526 20.30 0.54 11.36
C TYR A 526 19.65 -0.72 11.90
N GLU A 527 18.34 -0.80 11.80
CA GLU A 527 17.62 -2.07 11.97
C GLU A 527 17.61 -2.81 10.63
N VAL A 528 18.19 -4.00 10.62
CA VAL A 528 18.31 -4.85 9.44
C VAL A 528 17.58 -6.15 9.69
N PHE A 529 16.83 -6.61 8.71
CA PHE A 529 16.01 -7.81 8.81
C PHE A 529 16.31 -8.79 7.68
N MET A 530 16.14 -10.08 7.96
CA MET A 530 16.48 -11.17 7.04
C MET A 530 15.46 -12.32 7.11
N LEU A 531 15.23 -12.92 5.95
CA LEU A 531 14.55 -14.20 5.75
C LEU A 531 15.50 -15.13 4.98
N VAL A 532 15.72 -16.34 5.51
CA VAL A 532 16.50 -17.37 4.82
C VAL A 532 15.75 -18.68 4.82
N GLY A 533 15.60 -19.29 3.65
CA GLY A 533 14.94 -20.58 3.54
C GLY A 533 15.44 -21.44 2.40
N THR A 534 15.10 -22.72 2.50
CA THR A 534 15.33 -23.76 1.48
C THR A 534 14.01 -24.14 0.80
N PRO A 535 14.02 -24.60 -0.46
CA PRO A 535 12.82 -25.17 -1.08
C PRO A 535 12.21 -26.26 -0.20
N LYS A 536 10.87 -26.24 -0.02
CA LYS A 536 10.15 -27.27 0.73
C LYS A 536 10.38 -28.63 0.08
N SER A 537 10.63 -29.65 0.90
CA SER A 537 10.70 -31.04 0.43
C SER A 537 9.36 -31.42 -0.18
N GLN A 538 9.34 -31.93 -1.42
CA GLN A 538 8.11 -32.53 -1.96
C GLN A 538 7.83 -33.80 -1.15
N SER A 539 6.78 -33.77 -0.33
CA SER A 539 6.25 -34.93 0.40
C SER A 539 5.48 -35.85 -0.51
#